data_AF-W5JQW6-F1
#
_entry.id   AF-W5JQW6-F1
#
_cell.length_a   1.000
_cell.length_b   1.000
_cell.length_c   1.000
_cell.angle_alpha   90.00
_cell.angle_beta   90.00
_cell.angle_gamma   90.00
#
_symmetry.space_group_name_H-M   'P 1'
#
loop_
_entity.id
_entity.type
_entity.pdbx_description
1 polymer ?
#
loop_
_entity_poly.entity_id
_entity_poly.type
_entity_poly.pdbx_seq_one_letter_code
_entity_poly.pdbx_strand_id
1 'polypeptide(L)'
;MGSSDRAVPSLVVCVCVEKYSSQSNHASGCFTGDSTVLTESGTRRRLSELRIGEKVQAIDATGNTVFSEVMMFMDRDTHQRREFVTIEAEGGAMLKVTPAHLVMVWRKEHAETRFVFADRVREGDHVLVHQAGTARHAEGPVLEPRRVHRISAMLADGVYAPLTREGTIVVDTIAASCYALIDSQTVAHLSFLPYRMVEKLWSLFERASATDSLSLPRHEGIHWYAKSLYTIKDYLVPPSWLYH
;
A
#
# COMPACT_ATOMS: atom_id res chain seq x y z
N MET A 1 -4.17 14.85 68.86
CA MET A 1 -5.42 14.71 68.08
C MET A 1 -5.52 15.88 67.13
N GLY A 2 -5.69 15.62 65.83
CA GLY A 2 -5.94 16.64 64.81
C GLY A 2 -4.91 16.72 63.68
N SER A 3 -4.69 15.61 62.96
CA SER A 3 -4.13 15.65 61.60
C SER A 3 -5.12 16.44 60.72
N SER A 4 -4.67 17.52 60.10
CA SER A 4 -5.45 18.25 59.09
C SER A 4 -4.80 18.04 57.73
N ASP A 5 -5.10 16.88 57.15
CA ASP A 5 -4.80 16.55 55.77
C ASP A 5 -5.48 17.56 54.84
N ARG A 6 -4.68 18.37 54.15
CA ARG A 6 -5.16 19.17 53.01
C ARG A 6 -5.32 18.23 51.82
N ALA A 7 -6.57 17.92 51.49
CA ALA A 7 -6.92 17.23 50.26
C ALA A 7 -6.42 18.02 49.04
N VAL A 8 -5.50 17.44 48.28
CA VAL A 8 -5.13 17.89 46.94
C VAL A 8 -6.25 17.47 45.98
N PRO A 9 -6.87 18.37 45.19
CA PRO A 9 -7.86 17.94 44.22
C PRO A 9 -7.14 17.14 43.13
N SER A 10 -7.48 15.86 43.02
CA SER A 10 -7.11 15.00 41.91
C SER A 10 -7.58 15.68 40.62
N LEU A 11 -6.62 16.11 39.79
CA LEU A 11 -6.88 16.48 38.40
C LEU A 11 -7.37 15.20 37.72
N VAL A 12 -8.68 15.07 37.55
CA VAL A 12 -9.26 14.14 36.60
C VAL A 12 -8.86 14.66 35.23
N VAL A 13 -7.76 14.13 34.70
CA VAL A 13 -7.43 14.27 33.28
C VAL A 13 -8.56 13.59 32.54
N CYS A 14 -9.46 14.38 31.98
CA CYS A 14 -10.44 13.91 31.02
C CYS A 14 -9.64 13.53 29.77
N VAL A 15 -9.14 12.29 29.73
CA VAL A 15 -8.69 11.67 28.49
C VAL A 15 -9.96 11.59 27.66
N CYS A 16 -10.13 12.54 26.75
CA CYS A 16 -11.01 12.34 25.62
C CYS A 16 -10.43 11.12 24.90
N VAL A 17 -10.98 9.94 25.17
CA VAL A 17 -10.91 8.85 24.21
C VAL A 17 -11.68 9.39 23.03
N GLU A 18 -10.95 10.05 22.14
CA GLU A 18 -11.43 10.43 20.84
C GLU A 18 -11.78 9.11 20.19
N LYS A 19 -13.08 8.80 20.26
CA LYS A 19 -13.67 7.66 19.58
C LYS A 19 -13.19 7.81 18.15
N TYR A 20 -12.31 6.90 17.71
CA TYR A 20 -12.01 6.68 16.30
C TYR A 20 -13.34 6.30 15.65
N SER A 21 -14.09 7.34 15.26
CA SER A 21 -15.36 7.22 14.58
C SER A 21 -15.04 6.68 13.20
N SER A 22 -15.26 5.37 13.04
CA SER A 22 -15.53 4.72 11.76
C SER A 22 -14.66 5.22 10.61
N GLN A 23 -13.34 5.05 10.70
CA GLN A 23 -12.57 4.93 9.47
C GLN A 23 -13.00 3.62 8.85
N SER A 24 -13.79 3.73 7.78
CA SER A 24 -14.03 2.66 6.83
C SER A 24 -12.75 1.87 6.61
N ASN A 25 -12.92 0.56 6.53
CA ASN A 25 -11.93 -0.50 6.44
C ASN A 25 -11.10 -0.41 5.13
N HIS A 26 -10.43 0.72 4.90
CA HIS A 26 -9.58 0.93 3.73
C HIS A 26 -8.26 0.22 3.99
N ALA A 27 -8.19 -1.02 3.53
CA ALA A 27 -7.00 -1.87 3.48
C ALA A 27 -5.92 -1.35 2.49
N SER A 28 -5.95 -0.07 2.14
CA SER A 28 -5.11 0.57 1.13
C SER A 28 -4.45 1.83 1.69
N GLY A 29 -3.13 1.86 1.61
CA GLY A 29 -2.35 3.01 2.02
C GLY A 29 -2.49 4.06 0.96
N CYS A 30 -2.73 5.31 1.35
CA CYS A 30 -2.91 6.39 0.40
C CYS A 30 -1.78 7.40 0.48
N PHE A 31 -1.53 8.06 -0.65
CA PHE A 31 -0.68 9.24 -0.81
C PHE A 31 -1.56 10.47 -1.09
N THR A 32 -0.98 11.66 -0.95
CA THR A 32 -1.62 12.92 -1.34
C THR A 32 -1.58 13.13 -2.86
N GLY A 33 -2.57 13.83 -3.42
CA GLY A 33 -2.66 14.01 -4.88
C GLY A 33 -1.51 14.82 -5.50
N ASP A 34 -0.90 15.71 -4.73
CA ASP A 34 0.23 16.53 -5.18
C ASP A 34 1.58 15.82 -5.10
N SER A 35 1.64 14.64 -4.48
CA SER A 35 2.82 13.78 -4.50
C SER A 35 3.14 13.31 -5.92
N THR A 36 4.41 13.05 -6.18
CA THR A 36 4.93 12.81 -7.53
C THR A 36 5.60 11.47 -7.69
N VAL A 37 5.48 10.89 -8.89
CA VAL A 37 6.17 9.66 -9.30
C VAL A 37 7.03 9.95 -10.53
N LEU A 38 8.13 9.23 -10.69
CA LEU A 38 8.95 9.28 -11.91
C LEU A 38 8.39 8.29 -12.94
N THR A 39 8.07 8.75 -14.15
CA THR A 39 7.58 7.91 -15.25
C THR A 39 8.73 7.34 -16.08
N GLU A 40 8.47 6.28 -16.86
CA GLU A 40 9.46 5.67 -17.78
C GLU A 40 10.04 6.68 -18.79
N SER A 41 9.28 7.72 -19.15
CA SER A 41 9.75 8.83 -20.00
C SER A 41 10.72 9.81 -19.29
N GLY A 42 11.01 9.60 -18.01
CA GLY A 42 11.85 10.48 -17.19
C GLY A 42 11.15 11.73 -16.65
N THR A 43 9.84 11.86 -16.85
CA THR A 43 9.05 13.00 -16.34
C THR A 43 8.50 12.73 -14.93
N ARG A 44 8.33 13.78 -14.13
CA ARG A 44 7.59 13.67 -12.86
C ARG A 44 6.09 13.85 -13.13
N ARG A 45 5.27 12.92 -12.62
CA ARG A 45 3.81 12.95 -12.73
C ARG A 45 3.19 13.09 -11.33
N ARG A 46 2.23 14.00 -11.16
CA ARG A 46 1.43 14.08 -9.93
C ARG A 46 0.51 12.86 -9.83
N LEU A 47 0.30 12.33 -8.63
CA LEU A 47 -0.62 11.20 -8.42
C LEU A 47 -2.06 11.55 -8.81
N SER A 48 -2.47 12.81 -8.67
CA SER A 48 -3.76 13.31 -9.15
C SER A 48 -3.95 13.19 -10.67
N GLU A 49 -2.86 13.19 -11.43
CA GLU A 49 -2.81 13.18 -12.90
C GLU A 49 -2.33 11.84 -13.46
N LEU A 50 -1.95 10.91 -12.59
CA LEU A 50 -1.46 9.59 -12.96
C LEU A 50 -2.61 8.74 -13.53
N ARG A 51 -2.33 8.06 -14.64
CA ARG A 51 -3.28 7.19 -15.34
C ARG A 51 -2.87 5.73 -15.26
N ILE A 52 -3.86 4.86 -15.27
CA ILE A 52 -3.67 3.40 -15.41
C ILE A 52 -2.97 3.13 -16.74
N GLY A 53 -2.05 2.17 -16.75
CA GLY A 53 -1.21 1.81 -17.90
C GLY A 53 0.09 2.61 -18.01
N GLU A 54 0.24 3.72 -17.26
CA GLU A 54 1.53 4.40 -17.19
C GLU A 54 2.53 3.55 -16.39
N LYS A 55 3.78 3.55 -16.82
CA LYS A 55 4.86 2.92 -16.06
C LYS A 55 5.57 3.94 -15.18
N VAL A 56 5.64 3.62 -13.90
CA VAL A 56 6.23 4.46 -12.86
C VAL A 56 7.36 3.72 -12.16
N GLN A 57 8.27 4.48 -11.57
CA GLN A 57 9.39 3.93 -10.83
C GLN A 57 8.90 3.12 -9.62
N ALA A 58 9.41 1.90 -9.50
CA ALA A 58 9.09 0.91 -8.48
C ALA A 58 10.36 0.13 -8.12
N ILE A 59 10.25 -0.70 -7.08
CA ILE A 59 11.33 -1.55 -6.56
C ILE A 59 10.96 -3.02 -6.77
N ASP A 60 11.78 -3.77 -7.50
CA ASP A 60 11.55 -5.19 -7.71
C ASP A 60 11.90 -6.04 -6.48
N ALA A 61 11.62 -7.34 -6.55
CA ALA A 61 11.90 -8.30 -5.48
C ALA A 61 13.40 -8.42 -5.11
N THR A 62 14.31 -7.98 -5.98
CA THR A 62 15.76 -7.97 -5.74
C THR A 62 16.25 -6.66 -5.13
N GLY A 63 15.36 -5.68 -4.94
CA GLY A 63 15.70 -4.35 -4.43
C GLY A 63 16.18 -3.39 -5.50
N ASN A 64 16.10 -3.76 -6.79
CA ASN A 64 16.51 -2.90 -7.89
C ASN A 64 15.37 -1.97 -8.32
N THR A 65 15.76 -0.81 -8.84
CA THR A 65 14.80 0.17 -9.36
C THR A 65 14.36 -0.24 -10.77
N VAL A 66 13.06 -0.37 -10.99
CA VAL A 66 12.45 -0.73 -12.28
C VAL A 66 11.30 0.22 -12.63
N PHE A 67 10.85 0.22 -13.89
CA PHE A 67 9.61 0.88 -14.28
C PHE A 67 8.48 -0.14 -14.37
N SER A 68 7.48 0.00 -13.49
CA SER A 68 6.36 -0.91 -13.35
C SER A 68 5.06 -0.26 -13.75
N GLU A 69 4.22 -0.99 -14.50
CA GLU A 69 2.92 -0.52 -14.96
C GLU A 69 1.95 -0.34 -13.78
N VAL A 70 1.25 0.80 -13.75
CA VAL A 70 0.12 1.05 -12.84
C VAL A 70 -1.09 0.29 -13.35
N MET A 71 -1.48 -0.76 -12.63
CA MET A 71 -2.58 -1.65 -13.02
C MET A 71 -3.95 -1.07 -12.66
N MET A 72 -4.06 -0.41 -11.50
CA MET A 72 -5.31 0.18 -11.00
C MET A 72 -5.02 1.17 -9.87
N PHE A 73 -6.06 1.86 -9.40
CA PHE A 73 -6.05 2.54 -8.11
C PHE A 73 -6.90 1.73 -7.13
N MET A 74 -6.31 1.29 -6.01
CA MET A 74 -7.02 0.59 -4.93
C MET A 74 -7.95 1.54 -4.16
N ASP A 75 -7.58 2.81 -4.12
CA ASP A 75 -8.38 3.90 -3.57
C ASP A 75 -8.10 5.18 -4.35
N ARG A 76 -9.16 5.93 -4.63
CA ARG A 76 -9.10 7.22 -5.32
C ARG A 76 -10.36 8.02 -5.04
N ASP A 77 -10.25 8.97 -4.11
CA ASP A 77 -11.29 9.94 -3.84
C ASP A 77 -10.64 11.31 -3.73
N THR A 78 -10.98 12.22 -4.65
CA THR A 78 -10.38 13.56 -4.75
C THR A 78 -10.90 14.56 -3.73
N HIS A 79 -11.96 14.20 -3.01
CA HIS A 79 -12.64 15.07 -2.04
C HIS A 79 -12.57 14.51 -0.62
N GLN A 80 -12.18 13.25 -0.44
CA GLN A 80 -11.98 12.67 0.88
C GLN A 80 -10.88 13.43 1.63
N ARG A 81 -11.25 14.01 2.78
CA ARG A 81 -10.31 14.61 3.71
C ARG A 81 -9.79 13.55 4.66
N ARG A 82 -8.47 13.40 4.75
CA ARG A 82 -7.82 12.39 5.61
C ARG A 82 -6.58 12.95 6.30
N GLU A 83 -6.21 12.30 7.40
CA GLU A 83 -4.94 12.53 8.07
C GLU A 83 -3.81 11.80 7.34
N PHE A 84 -2.69 12.51 7.22
CA PHE A 84 -1.45 12.03 6.63
C PHE A 84 -0.28 12.29 7.60
N VAL A 85 0.65 11.34 7.62
CA VAL A 85 1.97 11.50 8.19
C VAL A 85 2.89 12.06 7.10
N THR A 86 3.62 13.11 7.45
CA THR A 86 4.72 13.67 6.65
C THR A 86 6.04 13.21 7.25
N ILE A 87 6.82 12.47 6.45
CA ILE A 87 8.15 11.97 6.80
C ILE A 87 9.17 12.81 6.02
N GLU A 88 9.98 13.58 6.72
CA GLU A 88 11.07 14.38 6.13
C GLU A 88 12.42 13.71 6.42
N ALA A 89 13.17 13.45 5.36
CA ALA A 89 14.49 12.82 5.42
C ALA A 89 15.57 13.73 4.83
N GLU A 90 16.81 13.45 5.19
CA GLU A 90 17.98 14.21 4.75
C GLU A 90 18.04 14.38 3.22
N GLY A 91 18.61 15.50 2.78
CA GLY A 91 18.68 15.86 1.36
C GLY A 91 17.33 16.20 0.72
N GLY A 92 16.36 16.64 1.54
CA GLY A 92 15.09 17.24 1.09
C GLY A 92 14.02 16.26 0.61
N ALA A 93 14.19 14.96 0.87
CA ALA A 93 13.19 13.96 0.52
C ALA A 93 12.03 14.02 1.52
N MET A 94 10.80 14.05 1.02
CA MET A 94 9.60 14.19 1.85
C MET A 94 8.48 13.32 1.32
N LEU A 95 7.91 12.46 2.18
CA LEU A 95 6.81 11.57 1.81
C LEU A 95 5.56 11.89 2.64
N LYS A 96 4.41 11.98 1.97
CA LYS A 96 3.11 12.22 2.59
C LYS A 96 2.19 11.03 2.38
N VAL A 97 1.91 10.30 3.45
CA VAL A 97 1.16 9.03 3.40
C VAL A 97 0.23 8.89 4.59
N THR A 98 -0.84 8.12 4.44
CA THR A 98 -1.72 7.77 5.56
C THR A 98 -0.94 7.00 6.66
N PRO A 99 -1.33 7.10 7.95
CA PRO A 99 -0.67 6.42 9.07
C PRO A 99 -0.37 4.93 8.83
N ALA A 100 -1.31 4.19 8.24
CA ALA A 100 -1.18 2.75 7.98
C ALA A 100 -0.41 2.40 6.69
N HIS A 101 0.15 3.36 5.97
CA HIS A 101 0.90 3.08 4.74
C HIS A 101 2.25 2.43 5.06
N LEU A 102 2.63 1.38 4.33
CA LEU A 102 3.93 0.73 4.50
C LEU A 102 5.04 1.45 3.73
N VAL A 103 6.02 2.00 4.47
CA VAL A 103 7.21 2.68 3.95
C VAL A 103 8.42 1.75 4.04
N MET A 104 9.31 1.83 3.05
CA MET A 104 10.50 1.00 2.99
C MET A 104 11.63 1.62 3.86
N VAL A 105 12.03 0.91 4.91
CA VAL A 105 13.01 1.36 5.91
C VAL A 105 14.20 0.41 5.93
N TRP A 106 15.41 0.96 5.93
CA TRP A 106 16.67 0.26 6.06
C TRP A 106 17.09 0.13 7.53
N ARG A 107 17.45 -1.09 7.94
CA ARG A 107 17.99 -1.40 9.28
C ARG A 107 19.49 -1.66 9.17
N LYS A 108 20.29 -0.71 9.67
CA LYS A 108 21.76 -0.80 9.66
C LYS A 108 22.28 -2.04 10.39
N GLU A 109 21.63 -2.42 11.49
CA GLU A 109 22.03 -3.54 12.36
C GLU A 109 22.03 -4.89 11.63
N HIS A 110 21.06 -5.10 10.75
CA HIS A 110 20.84 -6.36 10.03
C HIS A 110 21.16 -6.28 8.54
N ALA A 111 21.58 -5.10 8.06
CA ALA A 111 21.77 -4.80 6.65
C ALA A 111 20.58 -5.27 5.79
N GLU A 112 19.36 -4.99 6.25
CA GLU A 112 18.13 -5.44 5.61
C GLU A 112 17.13 -4.31 5.41
N THR A 113 16.31 -4.48 4.38
CA THR A 113 15.19 -3.61 4.07
C THR A 113 13.90 -4.25 4.56
N ARG A 114 13.04 -3.46 5.21
CA ARG A 114 11.73 -3.91 5.70
C ARG A 114 10.66 -2.87 5.47
N PHE A 115 9.41 -3.31 5.44
CA PHE A 115 8.25 -2.43 5.41
C PHE A 115 7.80 -2.08 6.82
N VAL A 116 7.61 -0.79 7.09
CA VAL A 116 7.17 -0.25 8.39
C VAL A 116 6.00 0.68 8.16
N PHE A 117 4.97 0.60 9.00
CA PHE A 117 3.86 1.56 8.96
C PHE A 117 4.36 2.99 9.18
N ALA A 118 3.81 3.94 8.44
CA ALA A 118 4.22 5.35 8.48
C ALA A 118 4.11 5.94 9.89
N ASP A 119 3.10 5.56 10.68
CA ASP A 119 2.93 5.97 12.08
C ASP A 119 3.95 5.35 13.05
N ARG A 120 4.64 4.28 12.65
CA ARG A 120 5.71 3.62 13.42
C ARG A 120 7.10 4.05 12.99
N VAL A 121 7.24 4.81 11.90
CA VAL A 121 8.51 5.44 11.53
C VAL A 121 8.87 6.47 12.58
N ARG A 122 10.16 6.57 12.94
CA ARG A 122 10.67 7.51 13.94
C ARG A 122 11.82 8.34 13.38
N GLU A 123 12.03 9.52 13.95
CA GLU A 123 13.26 10.26 13.71
C GLU A 123 14.48 9.38 14.04
N GLY A 124 15.48 9.40 13.15
CA GLY A 124 16.64 8.50 13.22
C GLY A 124 16.50 7.19 12.42
N ASP A 125 15.28 6.77 12.04
CA ASP A 125 15.12 5.69 11.06
C ASP A 125 15.70 6.11 9.70
N HIS A 126 16.00 5.13 8.84
CA HIS A 126 16.55 5.39 7.51
C HIS A 126 15.57 4.93 6.44
N VAL A 127 14.97 5.87 5.70
CA VAL A 127 14.11 5.56 4.56
C VAL A 127 14.94 5.40 3.30
N LEU A 128 14.48 4.57 2.36
CA LEU A 128 15.18 4.39 1.08
C LEU A 128 14.78 5.45 0.07
N VAL A 129 15.75 6.27 -0.32
CA VAL A 129 15.59 7.39 -1.26
C VAL A 129 16.27 7.06 -2.58
N HIS A 130 15.53 7.22 -3.67
CA HIS A 130 16.07 7.12 -5.01
C HIS A 130 16.83 8.41 -5.39
N GLN A 131 18.12 8.28 -5.74
CA GLN A 131 18.90 9.39 -6.31
C GLN A 131 18.90 9.35 -7.84
N ALA A 132 18.40 10.41 -8.46
CA ALA A 132 18.61 10.65 -9.88
C ALA A 132 20.04 11.20 -10.10
N GLY A 133 20.94 10.37 -10.67
CA GLY A 133 22.14 10.88 -11.35
C GLY A 133 23.54 10.56 -10.76
N THR A 134 23.69 9.69 -9.76
CA THR A 134 25.03 9.36 -9.19
C THR A 134 25.69 8.10 -9.75
N ALA A 135 25.01 7.32 -10.59
CA ALA A 135 25.59 6.12 -11.20
C ALA A 135 25.92 6.34 -12.68
N ARG A 136 26.95 7.16 -12.98
CA ARG A 136 27.50 7.20 -14.36
C ARG A 136 28.37 5.98 -14.70
N HIS A 137 28.58 5.04 -13.78
CA HIS A 137 29.36 3.81 -14.00
C HIS A 137 28.88 2.58 -13.19
N ALA A 138 27.66 2.62 -12.62
CA ALA A 138 27.01 1.45 -12.04
C ALA A 138 25.68 1.24 -12.76
N GLU A 139 25.39 0.01 -13.16
CA GLU A 139 24.10 -0.35 -13.73
C GLU A 139 22.99 -0.05 -12.71
N GLY A 140 22.10 0.87 -13.05
CA GLY A 140 20.90 1.18 -12.28
C GLY A 140 21.06 2.24 -11.18
N PRO A 141 19.98 2.96 -10.84
CA PRO A 141 20.00 3.89 -9.73
C PRO A 141 19.87 3.15 -8.39
N VAL A 142 20.85 3.41 -7.52
CA VAL A 142 20.98 2.84 -6.18
C VAL A 142 20.03 3.56 -5.22
N LEU A 143 19.21 2.80 -4.49
CA LEU A 143 18.47 3.32 -3.35
C LEU A 143 19.43 3.64 -2.21
N GLU A 144 19.41 4.88 -1.73
CA GLU A 144 20.26 5.34 -0.64
C GLU A 144 19.45 5.44 0.66
N PRO A 145 19.89 4.80 1.75
CA PRO A 145 19.31 5.02 3.07
C PRO A 145 19.57 6.45 3.56
N ARG A 146 18.50 7.23 3.77
CA ARG A 146 18.59 8.59 4.31
C ARG A 146 17.87 8.69 5.64
N ARG A 147 18.50 9.38 6.60
CA ARG A 147 17.97 9.49 7.95
C ARG A 147 16.75 10.41 7.97
N VAL A 148 15.68 9.95 8.62
CA VAL A 148 14.50 10.76 8.94
C VAL A 148 14.88 11.75 10.02
N HIS A 149 14.64 13.04 9.78
CA HIS A 149 14.94 14.11 10.73
C HIS A 149 13.70 14.80 11.29
N ARG A 150 12.52 14.57 10.70
CA ARG A 150 11.26 15.13 11.19
C ARG A 150 10.07 14.28 10.77
N ILE A 151 9.13 14.15 11.69
CA ILE A 151 7.82 13.52 11.45
C ILE A 151 6.73 14.48 11.93
N SER A 152 5.70 14.69 11.11
CA SER A 152 4.57 15.53 11.46
C SER A 152 3.26 14.98 10.89
N ALA A 153 2.14 15.41 11.46
CA ALA A 153 0.80 15.08 10.96
C ALA A 153 0.21 16.28 10.20
N MET A 154 -0.54 16.01 9.15
CA MET A 154 -1.29 17.01 8.39
C MET A 154 -2.64 16.45 7.94
N LEU A 155 -3.61 17.33 7.74
CA LEU A 155 -4.85 16.98 7.03
C LEU A 155 -4.72 17.41 5.57
N ALA A 156 -5.10 16.54 4.65
CA ALA A 156 -5.16 16.84 3.22
C ALA A 156 -6.46 16.31 2.61
N ASP A 157 -6.91 16.96 1.55
CA ASP A 157 -7.97 16.45 0.69
C ASP A 157 -7.35 15.64 -0.46
N GLY A 158 -8.03 14.57 -0.85
CA GLY A 158 -7.59 13.72 -1.94
C GLY A 158 -6.71 12.56 -1.48
N VAL A 159 -7.21 11.35 -1.67
CA VAL A 159 -6.48 10.10 -1.42
C VAL A 159 -6.22 9.37 -2.73
N TYR A 160 -5.00 8.85 -2.90
CA TYR A 160 -4.59 8.13 -4.10
C TYR A 160 -3.74 6.92 -3.71
N ALA A 161 -4.18 5.72 -4.07
CA ALA A 161 -3.47 4.46 -3.81
C ALA A 161 -3.25 3.68 -5.13
N PRO A 162 -2.28 4.09 -5.97
CA PRO A 162 -1.95 3.36 -7.18
C PRO A 162 -1.36 1.98 -6.85
N LEU A 163 -1.71 0.97 -7.65
CA LEU A 163 -1.16 -0.38 -7.56
C LEU A 163 -0.34 -0.69 -8.81
N THR A 164 0.97 -0.86 -8.64
CA THR A 164 1.89 -1.30 -9.68
C THR A 164 1.97 -2.82 -9.79
N ARG A 165 2.49 -3.36 -10.90
CA ARG A 165 2.75 -4.81 -11.04
C ARG A 165 3.70 -5.36 -9.97
N GLU A 166 4.71 -4.57 -9.58
CA GLU A 166 5.65 -4.95 -8.52
C GLU A 166 5.04 -4.89 -7.11
N GLY A 167 3.94 -4.14 -6.93
CA GLY A 167 3.36 -3.91 -5.61
C GLY A 167 4.18 -2.94 -4.73
N THR A 168 5.15 -2.25 -5.33
CA THR A 168 5.93 -1.16 -4.74
C THR A 168 5.91 0.07 -5.64
N ILE A 169 6.22 1.24 -5.10
CA ILE A 169 6.24 2.48 -5.84
C ILE A 169 7.22 3.46 -5.21
N VAL A 170 7.88 4.28 -6.02
CA VAL A 170 8.71 5.40 -5.55
C VAL A 170 7.92 6.70 -5.69
N VAL A 171 7.56 7.30 -4.55
CA VAL A 171 6.78 8.54 -4.47
C VAL A 171 7.60 9.60 -3.77
N ASP A 172 7.69 10.78 -4.37
CA ASP A 172 8.52 11.90 -3.89
C ASP A 172 9.95 11.46 -3.55
N THR A 173 10.50 10.59 -4.41
CA THR A 173 11.81 9.93 -4.29
C THR A 173 11.97 8.89 -3.19
N ILE A 174 10.96 8.64 -2.36
CA ILE A 174 11.00 7.63 -1.29
C ILE A 174 10.29 6.35 -1.72
N ALA A 175 10.91 5.20 -1.48
CA ALA A 175 10.31 3.90 -1.78
C ALA A 175 9.25 3.50 -0.75
N ALA A 176 8.10 3.05 -1.23
CA ALA A 176 6.98 2.59 -0.43
C ALA A 176 6.34 1.33 -1.04
N SER A 177 5.55 0.62 -0.23
CA SER A 177 4.64 -0.40 -0.73
C SER A 177 3.44 0.26 -1.41
N CYS A 178 2.75 -0.45 -2.31
CA CYS A 178 1.42 -0.03 -2.74
C CYS A 178 0.34 -0.36 -1.69
N TYR A 179 0.62 -1.25 -0.73
CA TYR A 179 -0.36 -1.78 0.22
C TYR A 179 -0.30 -1.08 1.60
N ALA A 180 -1.44 -1.05 2.31
CA ALA A 180 -1.51 -0.83 3.76
C ALA A 180 -2.28 -1.97 4.38
N LEU A 181 -1.60 -3.01 4.84
CA LEU A 181 -2.32 -4.17 5.32
C LEU A 181 -2.57 -4.12 6.84
N ILE A 182 -3.84 -4.32 7.17
CA ILE A 182 -4.43 -4.54 8.48
C ILE A 182 -3.57 -5.49 9.34
N ASP A 183 -3.36 -5.10 10.59
CA ASP A 183 -2.67 -5.86 11.63
C ASP A 183 -3.50 -7.10 12.01
N SER A 184 -3.35 -8.19 11.25
CA SER A 184 -3.54 -9.55 11.76
C SER A 184 -2.78 -10.53 10.87
N GLN A 185 -1.74 -11.12 11.45
CA GLN A 185 -0.88 -12.14 10.86
C GLN A 185 -1.69 -13.22 10.10
N THR A 186 -1.32 -13.51 8.84
CA THR A 186 -1.59 -14.76 8.08
C THR A 186 -2.71 -14.77 7.01
N VAL A 187 -3.63 -13.79 6.88
CA VAL A 187 -4.83 -13.99 6.02
C VAL A 187 -4.83 -13.35 4.61
N ALA A 188 -4.04 -12.30 4.32
CA ALA A 188 -4.18 -11.57 3.03
C ALA A 188 -3.40 -12.15 1.83
N HIS A 189 -2.47 -13.09 2.03
CA HIS A 189 -1.78 -13.72 0.90
C HIS A 189 -2.68 -14.69 0.10
N LEU A 190 -3.78 -15.17 0.69
CA LEU A 190 -4.65 -16.17 0.06
C LEU A 190 -5.75 -15.58 -0.84
N SER A 191 -6.17 -14.34 -0.61
CA SER A 191 -7.37 -13.77 -1.26
C SER A 191 -7.16 -13.26 -2.69
N PHE A 192 -5.92 -13.09 -3.15
CA PHE A 192 -5.62 -12.62 -4.53
C PHE A 192 -5.05 -13.70 -5.46
N LEU A 193 -4.78 -14.90 -4.94
CA LEU A 193 -4.47 -16.10 -5.72
C LEU A 193 -5.55 -16.46 -6.76
N PRO A 194 -6.87 -16.33 -6.48
CA PRO A 194 -7.90 -16.65 -7.45
C PRO A 194 -7.84 -15.75 -8.69
N TYR A 195 -7.63 -14.43 -8.51
CA TYR A 195 -7.58 -13.48 -9.62
C TYR A 195 -6.40 -13.75 -10.57
N ARG A 196 -5.21 -14.02 -10.01
CA ARG A 196 -4.01 -14.38 -10.81
C ARG A 196 -4.15 -15.72 -11.54
N MET A 197 -4.95 -16.66 -11.01
CA MET A 197 -5.23 -17.91 -11.70
C MET A 197 -6.25 -17.74 -12.82
N VAL A 198 -7.27 -16.90 -12.65
CA VAL A 198 -8.28 -16.63 -13.69
C VAL A 198 -7.66 -15.99 -14.93
N GLU A 199 -6.76 -15.01 -14.78
CA GLU A 199 -6.02 -14.40 -15.91
C GLU A 199 -5.16 -15.40 -16.68
N LYS A 200 -4.52 -16.34 -15.96
CA LYS A 200 -3.67 -17.37 -16.56
C LYS A 200 -4.47 -18.46 -17.27
N LEU A 201 -5.66 -18.79 -16.77
CA LEU A 201 -6.59 -19.72 -17.42
C LEU A 201 -7.31 -19.08 -18.61
N TRP A 202 -7.66 -17.80 -18.54
CA TRP A 202 -8.30 -17.07 -19.65
C TRP A 202 -7.36 -16.94 -20.86
N SER A 203 -6.10 -16.56 -20.63
CA SER A 203 -5.09 -16.48 -21.70
C SER A 203 -4.72 -17.84 -22.32
N LEU A 204 -4.84 -18.93 -21.56
CA LEU A 204 -4.70 -20.30 -22.08
C LEU A 204 -5.94 -20.75 -22.88
N PHE A 205 -7.14 -20.35 -22.45
CA PHE A 205 -8.39 -20.64 -23.14
C PHE A 205 -8.56 -19.86 -24.45
N GLU A 206 -8.16 -18.58 -24.49
CA GLU A 206 -8.12 -17.79 -25.74
C GLU A 206 -7.13 -18.38 -26.76
N ARG A 207 -5.97 -18.86 -26.28
CA ARG A 207 -5.00 -19.57 -27.14
C ARG A 207 -5.52 -20.92 -27.64
N ALA A 208 -6.34 -21.62 -26.87
CA ALA A 208 -6.96 -22.87 -27.30
C ALA A 208 -8.13 -22.63 -28.27
N SER A 209 -8.94 -21.60 -28.01
CA SER A 209 -10.15 -21.27 -28.79
C SER A 209 -9.86 -20.61 -30.15
N ALA A 210 -8.66 -20.05 -30.34
CA ALA A 210 -8.21 -19.55 -31.65
C ALA A 210 -7.92 -20.66 -32.67
N THR A 211 -7.96 -21.94 -32.26
CA THR A 211 -7.57 -23.09 -33.10
C THR A 211 -8.72 -24.01 -33.51
N ASP A 212 -9.96 -23.78 -33.07
CA ASP A 212 -11.04 -24.72 -33.36
C ASP A 212 -12.34 -24.00 -33.76
N SER A 213 -12.57 -23.94 -35.07
CA SER A 213 -13.84 -23.53 -35.66
C SER A 213 -14.83 -24.69 -35.55
N LEU A 214 -15.52 -24.82 -34.41
CA LEU A 214 -16.66 -25.74 -34.28
C LEU A 214 -17.83 -25.06 -33.54
N SER A 215 -18.93 -24.93 -34.28
CA SER A 215 -20.23 -24.44 -33.86
C SER A 215 -20.80 -25.24 -32.68
N LEU A 216 -21.22 -24.56 -31.61
CA LEU A 216 -22.07 -25.13 -30.57
C LEU A 216 -23.27 -24.20 -30.26
N PRO A 217 -24.46 -24.77 -29.97
CA PRO A 217 -25.70 -24.03 -29.82
C PRO A 217 -25.79 -23.31 -28.48
N ARG A 218 -26.46 -22.16 -28.53
CA ARG A 218 -26.74 -21.23 -27.43
C ARG A 218 -27.73 -21.86 -26.44
N HIS A 219 -27.30 -22.11 -25.20
CA HIS A 219 -28.20 -22.34 -24.07
C HIS A 219 -27.75 -21.56 -22.83
N GLU A 220 -28.74 -20.96 -22.19
CA GLU A 220 -28.69 -20.09 -21.01
C GLU A 220 -28.22 -20.82 -19.74
N GLY A 221 -27.58 -20.07 -18.84
CA GLY A 221 -27.47 -20.46 -17.43
C GLY A 221 -26.04 -20.43 -16.89
N ILE A 222 -25.70 -19.34 -16.19
CA ILE A 222 -24.54 -19.24 -15.29
C ILE A 222 -24.67 -20.35 -14.24
N HIS A 223 -23.97 -21.49 -14.39
CA HIS A 223 -24.19 -22.60 -13.46
C HIS A 223 -22.97 -23.50 -13.16
N TRP A 224 -21.76 -23.15 -13.61
CA TRP A 224 -20.55 -23.88 -13.19
C TRP A 224 -19.76 -23.09 -12.14
N TYR A 225 -19.47 -21.82 -12.40
CA TYR A 225 -18.68 -20.95 -11.52
C TYR A 225 -19.34 -20.70 -10.15
N ALA A 226 -20.66 -20.43 -10.13
CA ALA A 226 -21.41 -20.29 -8.88
C ALA A 226 -21.43 -21.59 -8.04
N LYS A 227 -21.38 -22.75 -8.70
CA LYS A 227 -21.34 -24.07 -8.05
C LYS A 227 -19.97 -24.36 -7.46
N SER A 228 -18.90 -23.93 -8.14
CA SER A 228 -17.53 -24.00 -7.62
C SER A 228 -17.32 -23.13 -6.38
N LEU A 229 -17.91 -21.92 -6.35
CA LEU A 229 -17.83 -21.03 -5.18
C LEU A 229 -18.62 -21.55 -3.96
N TYR A 230 -19.79 -22.16 -4.19
CA TYR A 230 -20.56 -22.79 -3.11
C TYR A 230 -19.84 -23.98 -2.47
N THR A 231 -19.05 -24.71 -3.25
CA THR A 231 -18.28 -25.87 -2.74
C THR A 231 -17.06 -25.44 -1.91
N ILE A 232 -16.58 -24.21 -2.09
CA ILE A 232 -15.43 -23.65 -1.35
C ILE A 232 -15.86 -23.07 0.02
N LYS A 233 -17.14 -22.73 0.20
CA LYS A 233 -17.70 -22.26 1.47
C LYS A 233 -17.49 -23.27 2.61
N ASP A 234 -17.62 -24.56 2.31
CA ASP A 234 -17.53 -25.63 3.32
C ASP A 234 -16.09 -25.93 3.74
N TYR A 235 -15.09 -25.40 3.02
CA TYR A 235 -13.67 -25.60 3.33
C TYR A 235 -13.02 -24.40 4.03
N LEU A 236 -13.59 -23.20 3.90
CA LEU A 236 -13.05 -21.95 4.45
C LEU A 236 -13.67 -21.50 5.77
N VAL A 237 -14.77 -22.14 6.21
CA VAL A 237 -15.45 -21.78 7.46
C VAL A 237 -15.41 -22.97 8.43
N PRO A 238 -14.65 -22.89 9.54
CA PRO A 238 -14.69 -23.91 10.58
C PRO A 238 -16.11 -24.06 11.16
N PRO A 239 -16.56 -25.27 11.55
CA PRO A 239 -17.92 -25.52 12.05
C PRO A 239 -18.31 -24.73 13.32
N SER A 240 -17.39 -23.98 13.93
CA SER A 240 -17.62 -23.20 15.15
C SER A 240 -18.17 -21.79 14.91
N TRP A 241 -18.40 -21.38 13.66
CA TRP A 241 -18.92 -20.06 13.29
C TRP A 241 -20.36 -20.06 12.76
N LEU A 242 -21.02 -21.22 12.75
CA LEU A 242 -22.44 -21.34 12.46
C LEU A 242 -23.16 -21.73 13.76
N TYR A 243 -23.50 -20.72 14.56
CA TYR A 243 -24.54 -20.87 15.58
C TYR A 243 -25.92 -20.70 14.92
N HIS A 244 -26.85 -21.53 15.38
CA HIS A 244 -28.24 -21.68 14.94
C HIS A 244 -29.03 -20.37 14.73
#